data_AF-A0A961GJ20-F1
#
_entry.id   AF-A0A961GJ20-F1
#
_cell.length_a   1.000
_cell.length_b   1.000
_cell.length_c   1.000
_cell.angle_alpha   90.00
_cell.angle_beta   90.00
_cell.angle_gamma   90.00
#
_symmetry.space_group_name_H-M   'P 1'
#
loop_
_entity.id
_entity.type
_entity.pdbx_description
1 polymer ?
#
loop_
_entity_poly.entity_id
_entity_poly.type
_entity_poly.pdbx_seq_one_letter_code
_entity_poly.pdbx_strand_id
1 'polypeptide(L)' 'NYAIVQGVDQIVPVDVYAPGCPPGPETLMHAILTLHENIRTGELTRRRSAGEGAGLVIEHRSVDTPVTLGSR' A
#
# COMPACT_ATOMS: atom_id res chain seq x y z
N ASN A 1 20.85 15.51 1.79
CA ASN A 1 19.56 15.39 1.09
C ASN A 1 18.64 16.47 1.64
N TYR A 2 18.47 17.58 0.93
CA TYR A 2 17.93 18.82 1.50
C TYR A 2 16.44 19.07 1.18
N ALA A 3 15.81 18.21 0.39
CA ALA A 3 14.43 18.41 -0.06
C ALA A 3 13.68 17.06 -0.19
N ILE A 4 13.81 16.16 0.79
CA ILE A 4 13.03 14.92 0.84
C ILE A 4 12.27 14.84 2.16
N VAL A 5 10.98 14.61 2.04
CA VAL A 5 10.09 14.28 3.15
C VAL A 5 10.19 12.77 3.40
N GLN A 6 10.24 12.37 4.67
CA GLN A 6 10.48 10.96 5.07
C GLN A 6 9.32 10.02 4.71
N GLY A 7 8.15 10.59 4.40
CA GLY A 7 6.94 9.85 4.06
C GLY A 7 5.86 10.78 3.52
N VAL A 8 4.94 10.21 2.74
CA VAL A 8 3.82 10.94 2.14
C VAL A 8 2.68 11.17 3.14
N ASP A 9 2.63 10.39 4.22
CA ASP A 9 1.73 10.56 5.37
C ASP A 9 1.84 11.90 6.07
N GLN A 10 3.01 12.52 6.01
CA GLN A 10 3.23 13.84 6.60
C GLN A 10 2.46 14.95 5.86
N ILE A 11 2.01 14.68 4.63
CA ILE A 11 1.34 15.66 3.76
C ILE A 11 -0.12 15.26 3.53
N VAL A 12 -0.38 13.97 3.26
CA VAL A 12 -1.72 13.44 2.98
C VAL A 12 -1.97 12.16 3.75
N PRO A 13 -3.20 11.95 4.26
CA PRO A 13 -3.53 10.72 4.97
C PRO A 13 -3.41 9.51 4.04
N VAL A 14 -2.62 8.52 4.46
CA VAL A 14 -2.40 7.28 3.72
C VAL A 14 -3.35 6.20 4.21
N ASP A 15 -4.07 5.58 3.28
CA ASP A 15 -4.99 4.49 3.59
C ASP A 15 -4.27 3.14 3.74
N VAL A 16 -3.40 2.80 2.78
CA VAL A 16 -2.70 1.52 2.72
C VAL A 16 -1.25 1.73 2.27
N TYR A 17 -0.31 1.08 2.96
CA TYR A 17 1.11 1.03 2.62
C TYR A 17 1.48 -0.32 1.99
N ALA A 18 2.13 -0.27 0.83
CA ALA A 18 2.69 -1.43 0.14
C ALA A 18 4.23 -1.42 0.26
N PRO A 19 4.84 -2.24 1.15
CA PRO A 19 6.28 -2.28 1.31
C PRO A 19 7.00 -2.95 0.13
N GLY A 20 8.16 -2.41 -0.26
CA GLY A 20 9.06 -2.98 -1.25
C GLY A 20 9.75 -1.93 -2.11
N CYS A 21 10.86 -2.29 -2.77
CA CYS A 21 11.60 -1.39 -3.66
C CYS A 21 12.20 -2.18 -4.86
N PRO A 22 11.43 -2.37 -5.96
CA PRO A 22 9.99 -2.12 -6.10
C PRO A 22 9.16 -3.19 -5.37
N PRO A 23 7.92 -2.90 -4.95
CA PRO A 23 7.05 -3.93 -4.40
C PRO A 23 6.80 -5.01 -5.45
N GLY A 24 6.82 -6.28 -5.03
CA GLY A 24 6.47 -7.40 -5.90
C GLY A 24 5.02 -7.28 -6.41
N PRO A 25 4.72 -7.84 -7.59
CA PRO A 25 3.39 -7.75 -8.18
C PRO A 25 2.29 -8.33 -7.28
N GLU A 26 2.59 -9.38 -6.52
CA GLU A 26 1.67 -10.01 -5.56
C GLU A 26 1.34 -9.05 -4.42
N THR A 27 2.36 -8.39 -3.85
CA THR A 27 2.19 -7.43 -2.75
C THR A 27 1.38 -6.22 -3.21
N LEU A 28 1.64 -5.71 -4.42
CA LEU A 28 0.88 -4.59 -4.98
C LEU A 28 -0.59 -4.98 -5.21
N MET A 29 -0.86 -6.15 -5.77
CA MET A 29 -2.22 -6.65 -5.97
C MET A 29 -2.95 -6.83 -4.64
N HIS A 30 -2.28 -7.39 -3.64
CA HIS A 30 -2.84 -7.52 -2.30
C HIS A 30 -3.23 -6.15 -1.72
N ALA A 31 -2.39 -5.13 -1.89
CA ALA A 31 -2.70 -3.77 -1.42
C ALA A 31 -3.95 -3.15 -2.03
N ILE A 32 -4.15 -3.37 -3.32
CA ILE A 32 -5.35 -2.89 -4.01
C ILE A 32 -6.59 -3.63 -3.50
N LEU A 33 -6.50 -4.94 -3.31
CA LEU A 33 -7.61 -5.75 -2.82
C LEU A 33 -7.99 -5.39 -1.37
N THR A 34 -7.02 -5.24 -0.48
CA THR A 34 -7.24 -4.78 0.90
C THR A 34 -7.89 -3.40 0.92
N LEU A 35 -7.47 -2.48 0.05
CA LEU A 35 -8.11 -1.17 -0.07
C LEU A 35 -9.58 -1.31 -0.50
N HIS A 36 -9.85 -2.14 -1.52
CA HIS A 36 -11.21 -2.39 -1.99
C HIS A 36 -12.12 -2.98 -0.90
N GLU A 37 -11.61 -3.91 -0.09
CA GLU A 37 -12.35 -4.48 1.04
C GLU A 37 -12.70 -3.43 2.08
N ASN A 38 -11.74 -2.57 2.44
CA ASN A 38 -11.97 -1.47 3.39
C ASN A 38 -12.98 -0.42 2.89
N ILE A 39 -13.09 -0.25 1.57
CA ILE A 39 -14.14 0.59 0.97
C ILE A 39 -15.49 -0.10 1.11
N ARG A 40 -15.56 -1.42 0.83
CA ARG A 40 -16.80 -2.20 0.92
C ARG A 40 -17.33 -2.33 2.35
N THR A 41 -16.47 -2.43 3.35
CA THR A 41 -16.86 -2.47 4.77
C THR A 41 -17.31 -1.10 5.30
N GLY A 42 -17.03 -0.02 4.57
CA GLY A 42 -17.36 1.35 4.96
C GLY A 42 -16.45 1.93 6.05
N GLU A 43 -15.43 1.19 6.48
CA GLU A 43 -14.49 1.61 7.53
C GLU A 43 -13.67 2.83 7.09
N LEU A 44 -13.27 2.88 5.81
CA LEU A 44 -12.59 4.04 5.24
C LEU A 44 -13.46 5.30 5.23
N THR A 45 -14.75 5.15 4.90
CA THR A 45 -15.69 6.27 4.89
C THR A 45 -15.85 6.87 6.30
N ARG A 46 -15.88 6.01 7.32
CA ARG A 46 -15.91 6.46 8.72
C ARG A 46 -14.63 7.21 9.09
N ARG A 47 -13.45 6.67 8.77
CA ARG A 47 -12.15 7.30 9.10
C ARG A 47 -11.92 8.62 8.38
N ARG A 48 -12.35 8.73 7.12
CA ARG A 48 -12.30 9.99 6.36
C ARG A 48 -13.06 11.14 7.03
N SER A 49 -14.18 10.85 7.70
CA SER A 49 -14.91 11.89 8.45
C SER A 49 -14.12 12.46 9.63
N ALA A 50 -13.15 11.70 10.15
CA ALA A 50 -12.20 12.14 11.18
C ALA A 50 -10.91 12.76 10.60
N GLY A 51 -10.74 12.79 9.28
CA GLY A 51 -9.53 13.32 8.62
C GLY A 51 -8.30 12.41 8.70
N GLU A 52 -8.47 11.17 9.16
CA GLU A 52 -7.38 10.21 9.34
C GLU A 52 -7.34 9.17 8.21
N GLY A 53 -6.13 8.80 7.80
CA GLY A 53 -5.92 7.67 6.88
C GLY A 53 -6.01 6.34 7.62
N ALA A 54 -6.30 5.26 6.91
CA ALA A 54 -6.40 3.94 7.54
C ALA A 54 -5.06 3.38 8.06
N GLY A 55 -3.91 3.87 7.58
CA GLY A 55 -2.58 3.54 8.12
C GLY A 55 -2.21 2.07 8.06
N LEU A 56 -2.87 1.29 7.21
CA LEU A 56 -2.69 -0.16 7.16
C LEU A 56 -1.39 -0.51 6.45
N VAL A 57 -0.45 -1.13 7.16
CA VAL A 57 0.78 -1.66 6.58
C VAL A 57 0.55 -3.11 6.21
N ILE A 58 0.68 -3.44 4.91
CA ILE A 58 0.51 -4.82 4.45
C ILE A 58 1.80 -5.59 4.66
N GLU A 59 1.67 -6.78 5.26
CA GLU A 59 2.80 -7.69 5.41
C GLU A 59 3.27 -8.17 4.03
N HIS A 60 4.55 -7.96 3.73
CA HIS A 60 5.16 -8.44 2.50
C HIS A 60 5.25 -9.96 2.55
N ARG A 61 4.36 -10.66 1.85
CA ARG A 61 4.51 -12.09 1.61
C ARG A 61 5.63 -12.27 0.59
N SER A 62 6.85 -12.48 1.07
CA SER A 62 8.03 -12.74 0.24
C SER A 62 7.82 -14.00 -0.60
N VAL A 63 7.38 -13.81 -1.85
CA VAL A 63 7.49 -14.83 -2.90
C VAL A 63 8.72 -14.44 -3.71
N ASP A 64 9.89 -14.80 -3.21
CA ASP A 64 11.20 -14.38 -3.74
C ASP A 64 11.59 -15.12 -5.04
N THR A 65 10.60 -15.62 -5.80
CA THR A 65 10.85 -16.22 -7.11
C THR A 65 10.92 -15.12 -8.17
N PRO A 66 12.06 -14.95 -8.85
CA PRO A 66 12.18 -13.97 -9.91
C PRO A 66 11.20 -14.32 -11.03
N VAL A 67 10.37 -13.35 -11.41
CA VAL A 67 9.53 -13.44 -12.60
C VAL A 67 10.44 -13.46 -13.83
N THR A 68 10.74 -14.65 -14.36
CA THR A 68 11.48 -14.78 -15.61
C THR A 68 10.59 -14.30 -16.75
N LEU A 69 10.88 -13.12 -17.28
CA LEU A 69 10.31 -12.68 -18.55
C LEU A 69 10.89 -13.62 -19.60
N GLY A 70 10.05 -14.52 -20.12
CA GLY A 70 10.47 -15.62 -20.99
C GLY A 70 11.48 -15.18 -22.04
N SER A 71 12.69 -15.73 -21.94
CA SER A 71 13.65 -15.74 -23.03
C SER A 71 12.98 -16.41 -24.22
N ARG A 72 12.81 -15.68 -25.31
CA ARG A 72 12.92 -16.31 -26.62
C ARG A 72 14.38 -16.65 -26.89
#